data_AF-A0A101F7Q7-F1
#
_entry.id   AF-A0A101F7Q7-F1
#
_cell.length_a   1.000
_cell.length_b   1.000
_cell.length_c   1.000
_cell.angle_alpha   90.00
_cell.angle_beta   90.00
_cell.angle_gamma   90.00
#
_symmetry.space_group_name_H-M   'P 1'
#
loop_
_entity.id
_entity.type
_entity.pdbx_description
1 polymer ?
#
loop_
_entity_poly.entity_id
_entity_poly.type
_entity_poly.pdbx_seq_one_letter_code
_entity_poly.pdbx_strand_id
1 'polypeptide(L)' 'MKNSNKTFEMPYITTVNPGAVPVITMLCRTAKIGEIVNQMVEWDEDRSKISPGLLIESLIVCI' A
#
# COMPACT_ATOMS: atom_id res chain seq x y z
N MET A 1 5.20 44.99 23.83
CA MET A 1 4.45 43.75 23.52
C MET A 1 5.03 43.14 22.25
N LYS A 2 5.63 41.94 22.33
CA LYS A 2 6.12 41.20 21.16
C LYS A 2 4.92 40.50 20.51
N ASN A 3 4.58 40.88 19.28
CA ASN A 3 3.53 40.22 18.51
C ASN A 3 4.13 39.02 17.77
N SER A 4 3.95 37.81 18.31
CA SER A 4 4.43 36.56 17.70
C SER A 4 3.36 35.97 16.78
N ASN A 5 3.20 36.57 15.60
CA ASN A 5 2.41 35.97 14.52
C ASN A 5 3.23 34.81 13.91
N LYS A 6 3.13 33.61 14.49
CA LYS A 6 3.63 32.41 13.84
C LYS A 6 2.69 32.07 12.68
N THR A 7 3.16 32.27 11.45
CA THR A 7 2.50 31.77 10.25
C THR A 7 2.52 30.25 10.27
N PHE A 8 1.34 29.62 10.24
CA PHE A 8 1.23 28.19 10.01
C PHE A 8 1.54 27.93 8.54
N GLU A 9 2.68 27.32 8.24
CA GLU A 9 2.99 26.89 6.89
C GLU A 9 2.16 25.65 6.57
N MET A 10 1.27 25.78 5.60
CA MET A 10 0.45 24.68 5.12
C MET A 10 1.36 23.68 4.38
N PRO A 11 1.29 22.37 4.68
CA PRO A 11 2.09 21.38 3.97
C PRO A 11 1.75 21.41 2.47
N TYR A 12 2.80 21.43 1.64
CA TYR A 12 2.67 21.40 0.19
C TYR A 12 2.20 20.01 -0.26
N ILE A 13 0.95 19.90 -0.71
CA ILE A 13 0.39 18.65 -1.25
C ILE A 13 0.65 18.63 -2.76
N THR A 14 1.44 17.65 -3.21
CA THR A 14 1.60 17.37 -4.64
C THR A 14 0.61 16.30 -5.07
N THR A 15 -0.30 16.65 -5.98
CA THR A 15 -1.16 15.65 -6.62
C THR A 15 -0.39 14.99 -7.76
N VAL A 16 -0.38 13.67 -7.75
CA VAL A 16 0.22 12.86 -8.81
C VAL A 16 -0.89 12.05 -9.48
N ASN A 17 -0.77 11.80 -10.78
CA ASN A 17 -1.62 10.85 -11.49
C ASN A 17 -0.80 9.57 -11.76
N PRO A 18 -0.74 8.64 -10.79
CA PRO A 18 0.08 7.43 -10.90
C PRO A 18 -0.55 6.34 -11.78
N GLY A 19 -1.77 6.53 -12.31
CA GLY A 19 -2.54 5.46 -12.95
C GLY A 19 -3.13 4.46 -11.94
N ALA A 20 -3.95 3.53 -12.41
CA ALA A 20 -4.70 2.61 -11.53
C ALA A 20 -3.78 1.62 -10.78
N VAL A 21 -2.80 1.04 -11.46
CA VAL A 21 -1.93 -0.04 -10.92
C VAL A 21 -1.20 0.38 -9.64
N PRO A 22 -0.46 1.52 -9.58
CA PRO A 22 0.24 1.90 -8.35
C PRO A 22 -0.71 2.30 -7.22
N VAL A 23 -1.90 2.84 -7.54
CA VAL A 23 -2.92 3.17 -6.52
C VAL A 23 -3.45 1.89 -5.89
N ILE A 24 -3.88 0.93 -6.71
CA ILE A 24 -4.41 -0.35 -6.22
C ILE A 24 -3.34 -1.09 -5.42
N THR A 25 -2.10 -1.13 -5.92
CA THR A 25 -0.97 -1.73 -5.19
C THR A 25 -0.75 -1.08 -3.83
N MET A 26 -0.78 0.26 -3.77
CA MET A 26 -0.62 1.00 -2.51
C MET A 26 -1.77 0.72 -1.54
N LEU A 27 -3.00 0.62 -2.05
CA LEU A 27 -4.18 0.29 -1.24
C LEU A 27 -4.09 -1.14 -0.69
N CYS A 28 -3.69 -2.13 -1.50
CA CYS A 28 -3.48 -3.50 -1.04
C CYS A 28 -2.46 -3.56 0.12
N ARG A 29 -1.33 -2.86 -0.03
CA ARG A 29 -0.30 -2.75 1.01
C ARG A 29 -0.79 -2.03 2.25
N THR A 30 -1.54 -0.94 2.08
CA THR A 30 -2.10 -0.17 3.20
C THR A 30 -3.10 -1.00 4.00
N ALA A 31 -3.90 -1.82 3.31
CA ALA A 31 -4.85 -2.74 3.91
C ALA A 31 -4.21 -4.06 4.41
N LYS A 32 -2.89 -4.25 4.20
CA LYS A 32 -2.16 -5.45 4.62
C LYS A 32 -2.70 -6.77 4.05
N ILE A 33 -3.23 -6.71 2.82
CA ILE A 33 -3.88 -7.87 2.20
C ILE A 33 -2.92 -9.06 2.10
N GLY A 34 -1.70 -8.85 1.59
CA GLY A 34 -0.73 -9.93 1.46
C GLY A 34 -0.38 -10.61 2.80
N GLU A 35 -0.21 -9.83 3.86
CA GLU A 35 0.11 -10.32 5.21
C GLU A 35 -1.05 -11.14 5.80
N ILE A 36 -2.28 -10.62 5.70
CA ILE A 36 -3.49 -11.32 6.16
C ILE A 36 -3.63 -12.65 5.42
N VAL A 37 -3.54 -12.65 4.10
CA VAL A 37 -3.68 -13.87 3.29
C VAL A 37 -2.58 -14.89 3.61
N ASN A 38 -1.33 -14.45 3.82
CA ASN A 38 -0.24 -15.33 4.23
C ASN A 38 -0.49 -15.98 5.61
N GLN A 39 -1.25 -15.32 6.49
CA GLN A 39 -1.62 -15.89 7.79
C GLN A 39 -2.83 -16.84 7.72
N MET A 40 -3.59 -16.82 6.62
CA MET A 40 -4.79 -17.64 6.46
C MET A 40 -4.50 -19.05 5.97
N VAL A 41 -3.34 -19.29 5.36
CA VAL A 41 -3.00 -20.57 4.72
C VAL A 41 -1.54 -20.91 5.02
N GLU A 42 -1.26 -22.17 5.36
CA GLU A 42 0.11 -22.67 5.45
C GLU A 42 0.76 -22.64 4.08
N TRP A 43 1.89 -21.93 3.97
CA TRP A 43 2.65 -21.80 2.73
C TRP A 43 4.05 -22.36 2.92
N ASP A 44 4.46 -23.18 1.95
CA ASP A 44 5.77 -23.81 1.86
C ASP A 44 6.50 -23.28 0.62
N GLU A 45 7.60 -22.57 0.85
CA GLU A 45 8.42 -21.95 -0.19
C GLU A 45 9.09 -22.98 -1.12
N ASP A 46 9.29 -24.23 -0.66
CA ASP A 46 9.84 -25.29 -1.50
C ASP A 46 8.80 -25.82 -2.50
N ARG A 47 7.51 -25.70 -2.17
CA ARG A 47 6.39 -26.13 -3.03
C ARG A 47 5.87 -25.02 -3.93
N SER A 48 5.96 -23.76 -3.51
CA SER A 48 5.58 -22.61 -4.33
C SER A 48 6.49 -21.42 -4.05
N LYS A 49 7.13 -20.89 -5.10
CA LYS A 49 7.97 -19.68 -5.00
C LYS A 49 7.19 -18.38 -4.88
N ILE A 50 5.87 -18.42 -5.11
CA ILE A 50 4.99 -17.27 -4.93
C ILE A 50 4.16 -17.48 -3.67
N SER A 51 4.21 -16.51 -2.75
CA SER A 51 3.40 -16.54 -1.54
C SER A 51 1.91 -16.28 -1.88
N PRO A 52 0.98 -16.88 -1.13
CA PRO A 52 -0.46 -16.66 -1.33
C PRO A 52 -0.82 -15.17 -1.33
N GLY A 53 -0.23 -14.39 -0.42
CA GLY A 53 -0.44 -12.95 -0.34
C GLY A 53 -0.01 -12.20 -1.60
N LEU A 54 1.20 -12.50 -2.12
CA LEU A 54 1.68 -11.88 -3.36
C LEU A 54 0.81 -12.27 -4.56
N LEU A 55 0.35 -13.52 -4.62
CA LEU A 55 -0.54 -14.01 -5.67
C LEU A 55 -1.86 -13.23 -5.66
N ILE A 56 -2.47 -13.04 -4.49
CA ILE A 56 -3.74 -12.31 -4.36
C ILE A 56 -3.57 -10.82 -4.67
N GLU A 57 -2.52 -10.16 -4.16
CA GLU A 57 -2.26 -8.76 -4.51
C GLU A 57 -2.05 -8.58 -6.02
N SER A 58 -1.33 -9.51 -6.65
CA SER A 58 -1.12 -9.49 -8.10
C SER A 58 -2.41 -9.71 -8.88
N LEU A 59 -3.29 -10.60 -8.40
CA LEU A 59 -4.60 -10.79 -8.99
C LEU A 59 -5.42 -9.50 -8.92
N ILE A 60 -5.53 -8.88 -7.75
CA ILE A 60 -6.30 -7.63 -7.53
C ILE A 60 -5.83 -6.49 -8.45
N VAL A 61 -4.52 -6.38 -8.68
CA VAL A 61 -3.95 -5.35 -9.55
C VAL A 61 -4.25 -5.58 -11.04
N CYS A 62 -4.48 -6.84 -11.42
CA CYS A 62 -4.63 -7.26 -12.82
C CYS A 62 -6.10 -7.45 -13.29
N ILE A 63 -7.09 -7.31 -12.39
CA ILE A 63 -8.53 -7.35 -12.73
C ILE A 63 -9.04 -5.96 -13.14
#